data_AF-A0A1F9NTV3-F1
#
_entry.id   AF-A0A1F9NTV3-F1
#
_cell.length_a   1.000
_cell.length_b   1.000
_cell.length_c   1.000
_cell.angle_alpha   90.00
_cell.angle_beta   90.00
_cell.angle_gamma   90.00
#
_symmetry.space_group_name_H-M   'P 1'
#
loop_
_entity.id
_entity.type
_entity.pdbx_description
1 polymer ?
#
loop_
_entity_poly.entity_id
_entity_poly.type
_entity_poly.pdbx_seq_one_letter_code
_entity_poly.pdbx_strand_id
1 'polypeptide(L)' 'MPFVQGWLRKESLTVRIETRCACCSKPMSIDIDSRLNCQVHSSDAKPLIFIPDIDFATLSDPSIIEAF' A
#
# COMPACT_ATOMS: atom_id res chain seq x y z
N MET A 1 -19.62 19.84 1.66
CA MET A 1 -19.57 18.64 0.80
C MET A 1 -19.73 17.44 1.70
N PRO A 2 -20.53 16.41 1.39
CA PRO A 2 -20.63 15.25 2.29
C PRO A 2 -19.32 14.46 2.19
N PHE A 3 -18.68 14.24 3.34
CA PHE A 3 -17.56 13.33 3.49
C PHE A 3 -18.07 11.90 3.27
N VAL A 4 -17.71 11.29 2.15
CA VAL A 4 -18.02 9.88 1.89
C VAL A 4 -16.93 9.06 2.57
N GLN A 5 -17.19 8.62 3.80
CA GLN A 5 -16.36 7.59 4.42
C GLN A 5 -16.67 6.26 3.75
N GLY A 6 -15.87 5.88 2.76
CA GLY A 6 -15.96 4.57 2.15
C GLY A 6 -15.63 3.49 3.18
N TRP A 7 -16.62 2.74 3.61
CA TRP A 7 -16.37 1.52 4.36
C TRP A 7 -15.89 0.46 3.36
N LEU A 8 -14.74 -0.15 3.63
CA LEU A 8 -14.37 -1.37 2.92
C LEU A 8 -15.50 -2.38 3.15
N ARG A 9 -16.02 -2.97 2.08
CA ARG A 9 -16.97 -4.08 2.18
C ARG A 9 -16.35 -5.13 3.10
N LYS A 10 -17.14 -5.82 3.93
CA LYS A 10 -16.66 -6.91 4.82
C LYS A 10 -16.24 -8.16 4.01
N GLU A 11 -15.63 -7.93 2.86
CA GLU A 11 -15.23 -8.88 1.85
C GLU A 11 -13.70 -8.85 1.79
N SER A 12 -13.11 -9.99 1.43
CA SER A 12 -11.67 -10.01 1.14
C SER A 12 -11.41 -9.29 -0.17
N LEU A 13 -10.56 -8.28 -0.11
CA LEU A 13 -10.09 -7.52 -1.25
C LEU A 13 -8.67 -7.95 -1.64
N THR A 14 -8.43 -7.93 -2.94
CA THR A 14 -7.10 -8.06 -3.54
C THR A 14 -6.94 -6.90 -4.51
N VAL A 15 -5.80 -6.20 -4.41
CA VAL A 15 -5.45 -5.08 -5.28
C VAL A 15 -4.22 -5.46 -6.08
N ARG A 16 -4.26 -5.16 -7.38
CA ARG A 16 -3.10 -5.26 -8.27
C ARG A 16 -2.46 -3.89 -8.42
N ILE A 17 -1.15 -3.82 -8.15
CA ILE A 17 -0.32 -2.64 -8.38
C ILE A 17 0.47 -2.89 -9.66
N GLU A 18 0.32 -1.99 -10.63
CA GLU A 18 1.14 -1.93 -11.83
C GLU A 18 2.08 -0.72 -11.74
N THR A 19 3.37 -0.98 -11.81
CA THR A 19 4.39 0.07 -11.63
C THR A 19 5.64 -0.22 -12.47
N ARG A 20 6.66 0.63 -12.37
CA ARG A 20 7.97 0.45 -12.99
C ARG A 20 9.07 0.60 -11.95
N CYS A 21 10.08 -0.25 -12.04
CA CYS A 21 11.26 -0.13 -11.18
C CYS A 21 11.97 1.21 -11.44
N ALA A 22 12.25 1.99 -10.39
CA ALA A 22 12.95 3.28 -10.54
C ALA A 22 14.40 3.13 -11.06
N CYS A 23 15.07 2.01 -10.77
CA CYS A 23 16.46 1.79 -11.16
C CYS A 23 16.61 1.32 -12.62
N CYS A 24 15.69 0.48 -13.12
CA CYS A 24 15.83 -0.16 -14.44
C CYS A 24 14.62 0.01 -15.36
N SER A 25 13.59 0.74 -14.94
CA SER A 25 12.36 1.04 -15.68
C SER A 25 11.54 -0.18 -16.13
N LYS A 26 11.93 -1.39 -15.71
CA LYS A 26 11.20 -2.62 -16.02
C LYS A 26 9.80 -2.58 -15.40
N PRO A 27 8.77 -3.00 -16.15
CA PRO A 27 7.42 -3.10 -15.62
C PRO A 27 7.37 -4.14 -14.50
N MET A 28 6.58 -3.83 -13.48
CA MET A 28 6.38 -4.66 -12.30
C MET A 28 4.90 -4.77 -11.99
N SER A 29 4.48 -5.97 -11.58
CA SER A 29 3.11 -6.24 -11.12
C SER A 29 3.14 -6.98 -9.80
N ILE A 30 2.38 -6.47 -8.83
CA ILE A 30 2.32 -6.98 -7.46
C ILE A 30 0.85 -7.08 -7.07
N ASP A 31 0.42 -8.24 -6.59
CA ASP A 31 -0.89 -8.40 -5.95
C ASP A 31 -0.73 -8.34 -4.43
N ILE A 32 -1.60 -7.58 -3.77
CA ILE A 32 -1.67 -7.46 -2.31
C ILE A 32 -3.08 -7.81 -1.85
N ASP A 33 -3.21 -8.74 -0.90
CA ASP A 33 -4.49 -9.12 -0.32
C ASP A 33 -4.79 -8.38 1.00
N SER A 34 -6.00 -8.60 1.54
CA SER A 34 -6.46 -8.00 2.80
C SER A 34 -5.68 -8.46 4.04
N ARG A 35 -4.83 -9.48 3.91
CA ARG A 35 -3.93 -9.95 4.97
C ARG A 35 -2.50 -9.48 4.76
N LEU A 36 -2.28 -8.58 3.79
CA LEU A 36 -0.97 -8.07 3.38
C LEU A 36 -0.04 -9.17 2.85
N ASN A 37 -0.58 -10.29 2.38
CA ASN A 37 0.20 -11.22 1.58
C ASN A 37 0.47 -10.60 0.22
N CYS A 38 1.71 -10.71 -0.24
CA CYS A 38 2.14 -10.13 -1.49
C CYS A 38 2.60 -11.20 -2.46
N GLN A 39 2.12 -11.12 -3.70
CA GLN A 39 2.56 -11.96 -4.80
C GLN A 39 3.15 -11.09 -5.90
N VAL A 40 4.38 -11.39 -6.28
CA VAL A 40 5.11 -10.65 -7.30
C VAL A 40 5.12 -11.45 -8.58
N HIS A 41 4.67 -10.85 -9.67
CA HIS A 41 4.54 -11.54 -10.96
C HIS A 41 5.75 -11.38 -11.87
N SER A 42 6.70 -10.51 -11.49
CA SER A 42 7.94 -10.28 -12.23
C SER A 42 9.05 -11.20 -11.71
N SER A 43 9.69 -11.96 -12.60
CA SER A 43 10.58 -13.09 -12.22
C SER A 43 11.69 -12.75 -11.22
N ASP A 44 12.16 -11.50 -11.19
CA ASP A 44 13.35 -11.11 -10.41
C ASP A 44 13.06 -10.01 -9.37
N ALA A 45 11.81 -9.55 -9.27
CA ALA A 45 11.49 -8.48 -8.34
C ALA A 45 11.34 -9.03 -6.91
N LYS A 46 12.15 -8.51 -6.00
CA LYS A 46 12.07 -8.79 -4.56
C LYS A 46 11.65 -7.51 -3.82
N PRO A 47 10.36 -7.14 -3.82
CA PRO A 47 9.90 -5.96 -3.11
C PRO A 47 10.11 -6.15 -1.60
N LEU A 48 10.61 -5.10 -0.96
CA LEU A 48 10.67 -5.04 0.49
C LEU A 48 9.27 -4.64 0.98
N ILE A 49 8.58 -5.57 1.64
CA ILE A 49 7.31 -5.30 2.31
C ILE A 49 7.60 -5.24 3.79
N PHE A 50 7.24 -4.13 4.42
CA PHE A 50 7.32 -3.97 5.85
C PHE A 50 6.09 -3.20 6.32
N ILE A 51 5.64 -3.55 7.52
CA ILE A 51 4.64 -2.76 8.24
C ILE A 51 5.45 -1.81 9.11
N PRO A 52 5.42 -0.49 8.86
CA PRO A 52 6.12 0.44 9.73
C PRO A 52 5.51 0.36 11.13
N ASP A 53 6.38 0.29 12.14
CA ASP A 53 5.95 0.51 13.52
C ASP A 53 5.71 2.01 13.67
N ILE A 54 4.43 2.41 13.68
CA ILE A 54 4.03 3.80 13.79
C ILE A 54 3.73 4.07 15.26
N ASP A 55 4.58 4.88 15.90
CA ASP A 55 4.31 5.40 17.23
C ASP A 55 3.29 6.54 17.14
N PHE A 56 2.01 6.17 17.26
CA PHE A 56 0.91 7.13 17.24
C PHE A 56 0.97 8.16 18.38
N ALA A 57 1.72 7.92 19.45
CA ALA A 57 1.86 8.88 20.54
C ALA A 57 2.83 10.03 20.19
N THR A 58 3.68 9.84 19.19
CA THR A 58 4.67 10.84 18.73
C THR A 58 4.30 11.54 17.43
N LEU A 59 3.19 11.15 16.80
CA LEU A 59 2.64 11.86 15.64
C LEU A 59 2.22 13.27 16.08
N SER A 60 3.01 14.26 15.67
CA SER A 60 2.73 15.69 15.90
C SER A 60 1.45 16.13 15.19
N ASP A 61 1.20 15.54 14.03
CA ASP A 61 0.10 15.89 13.14
C ASP A 61 -0.96 14.80 13.20
N PRO A 62 -2.24 15.15 13.42
CA PRO A 62 -3.30 14.18 13.68
C PRO A 62 -3.66 13.33 12.46
N SER A 63 -3.21 13.71 11.26
CA SER A 63 -3.29 12.89 10.06
C SER A 63 -2.29 13.34 8.99
N ILE A 64 -2.03 12.48 7.99
CA ILE A 64 -1.24 12.81 6.80
C ILE A 64 -1.82 13.97 5.98
N ILE A 65 -3.12 14.26 6.13
CA ILE A 65 -3.77 15.39 5.42
C ILE A 65 -3.37 16.72 6.04
N GLU A 66 -3.08 16.74 7.34
CA GLU A 66 -2.71 17.97 8.07
C GLU A 66 -1.19 18.25 8.02
N ALA A 67 -0.40 17.26 7.57
CA ALA A 67 1.06 17.35 7.49
C ALA A 67 1.61 17.87 6.14
N PHE A 68 0.76 18.04 5.12
CA PHE A 68 1.14 18.48 3.77
C PHE A 68 0.44 19.77 3.33
#